data_AF-A0A1N5WIM5-F1
#
_entry.id   AF-A0A1N5WIM5-F1
#
_cell.length_a   1.000
_cell.length_b   1.000
_cell.length_c   1.000
_cell.angle_alpha   90.00
_cell.angle_beta   90.00
_cell.angle_gamma   90.00
#
_symmetry.space_group_name_H-M   'P 1'
#
loop_
_entity.id
_entity.type
_entity.pdbx_description
1 polymer ?
#
loop_
_entity_poly.entity_id
_entity_poly.type
_entity_poly.pdbx_seq_one_letter_code
_entity_poly.pdbx_strand_id
1 'polypeptide(L)'
;MADRWYRTTRRALAVVCLIAAAAVPAGSSAASTTRSAALRVLQMNLCNSGRAGCYTGRSVTAAAEAISAELPDVVSLNEICRDDVAALEGVLANVHTGGAVVSAFTAAGDRPSGSVTQCRNGEPYGIGLLTHLKAASTPYTVRSGIYPTQDVSDPEQRAWVCVHVPRALHACTTHLAATSLTVALAQCHHLLDTVVPAIRRSSGYAPTVLSGDLNLRHDRSPDVRSCMPPDYLRVDDGALQHLMATADVTICCSRSIGMHGATDHPGLLATLTIEGRRPGWTRSHSAGPLPAPCRSAAVDQPAAAGYRTMRATAPLKDTSCTDGRGCGASSARHRATDTMPGSTSSIPSSRPANCSVLRARNLPS
;
A
#
# COMPACT_ATOMS: atom_id res chain seq x y z
N MET A 1 30.02 30.87 79.37
CA MET A 1 29.55 31.91 78.42
C MET A 1 29.60 31.48 76.94
N ALA A 2 30.32 30.41 76.56
CA ALA A 2 30.42 29.95 75.16
C ALA A 2 29.15 29.24 74.59
N ASP A 3 28.34 28.58 75.42
CA ASP A 3 27.19 27.78 74.94
C ASP A 3 25.96 28.56 74.48
N ARG A 4 25.86 29.85 74.83
CA ARG A 4 24.74 30.70 74.41
C ARG A 4 24.89 31.19 72.97
N TRP A 5 26.13 31.25 72.46
CA TRP A 5 26.42 31.80 71.14
C TRP A 5 26.15 30.79 70.01
N TYR A 6 26.31 29.49 70.28
CA TYR A 6 26.08 28.43 69.29
C TYR A 6 24.59 28.17 68.94
N ARG A 7 23.67 28.52 69.84
CA ARG A 7 22.22 28.31 69.61
C ARG A 7 21.60 29.40 68.75
N THR A 8 22.10 30.62 68.82
CA THR A 8 21.60 31.74 68.03
C THR A 8 22.06 31.68 66.57
N THR A 9 23.29 31.23 66.31
CA THR A 9 23.81 31.04 64.94
C THR A 9 23.12 29.90 64.17
N ARG A 10 22.77 28.79 64.82
CA ARG A 10 21.99 27.70 64.18
C ARG A 10 20.57 28.12 63.76
N ARG A 11 19.91 28.97 64.56
CA ARG A 11 18.56 29.46 64.23
C ARG A 11 18.57 30.47 63.09
N ALA A 12 19.59 31.33 63.03
CA ALA A 12 19.74 32.29 61.93
C ALA A 12 20.00 31.58 60.58
N LEU A 13 20.83 30.53 60.56
CA LEU A 13 21.12 29.77 59.34
C LEU A 13 19.88 29.03 58.80
N ALA A 14 19.06 28.45 59.68
CA ALA A 14 17.84 27.76 59.29
C ALA A 14 16.79 28.70 58.66
N VAL A 15 16.67 29.93 59.16
CA VAL A 15 15.75 30.94 58.60
C VAL A 15 16.23 31.42 57.23
N VAL A 16 17.55 31.63 57.06
CA VAL A 16 18.12 32.02 55.75
C VAL A 16 17.93 30.91 54.70
N CYS A 17 18.10 29.64 55.07
CA CYS A 17 17.83 28.52 54.15
C CYS A 17 16.34 28.40 53.77
N LEU A 18 15.41 28.70 54.68
CA LEU A 18 13.96 28.69 54.39
C LEU A 18 13.54 29.85 53.48
N ILE A 19 14.14 31.03 53.62
CA ILE A 19 13.85 32.18 52.75
C ILE A 19 14.45 31.96 51.34
N ALA A 20 15.62 31.32 51.24
CA ALA A 20 16.24 30.99 49.96
C ALA A 20 15.44 29.95 49.15
N ALA A 21 14.74 29.03 49.81
CA ALA A 21 13.88 28.04 49.14
C ALA A 21 12.58 28.63 48.57
N ALA A 22 12.08 29.74 49.14
CA ALA A 22 10.86 30.42 48.67
C ALA A 22 11.09 31.35 47.46
N ALA A 23 12.35 31.64 47.12
CA ALA A 23 12.73 32.50 46.00
C ALA A 23 13.06 31.72 44.71
N VAL A 24 12.85 30.40 44.67
CA VAL A 24 12.98 29.63 43.44
C VAL A 24 11.76 29.94 42.57
N PRO A 25 11.90 30.64 41.43
CA PRO A 25 10.78 30.81 40.53
C PRO A 25 10.33 29.41 40.11
N ALA A 26 9.07 29.09 40.40
CA ALA A 26 8.41 27.91 39.87
C ALA A 26 8.38 28.05 38.34
N GLY A 27 9.46 27.64 37.70
CA GLY A 27 9.56 27.52 36.27
C GLY A 27 8.43 26.61 35.86
N SER A 28 7.39 27.18 35.28
CA SER A 28 6.36 26.42 34.61
C SER A 28 7.07 25.70 33.48
N SER A 29 7.45 24.44 33.72
CA SER A 29 7.79 23.49 32.68
C SER A 29 6.55 23.39 31.83
N ALA A 30 6.45 24.25 30.81
CA ALA A 30 5.47 24.11 29.76
C ALA A 30 5.72 22.71 29.18
N ALA A 31 4.92 21.75 29.61
CA ALA A 31 4.95 20.41 29.08
C ALA A 31 4.82 20.56 27.57
N SER A 32 5.91 20.29 26.86
CA SER A 32 5.90 20.23 25.41
C SER A 32 4.87 19.18 25.04
N THR A 33 3.66 19.63 24.68
CA THR A 33 2.61 18.74 24.21
C THR A 33 3.15 18.14 22.93
N THR A 34 3.61 16.89 23.00
CA THR A 34 3.95 16.09 21.83
C THR A 34 2.68 16.02 20.99
N ARG A 35 2.63 16.82 19.92
CA ARG A 35 1.48 16.81 19.01
C ARG A 35 1.59 15.55 18.19
N SER A 36 0.79 14.55 18.55
CA SER A 36 0.64 13.35 17.77
C SER A 36 -0.08 13.66 16.45
N ALA A 37 0.40 13.07 15.36
CA ALA A 37 -0.24 13.21 14.05
C ALA A 37 -1.04 11.95 13.75
N ALA A 38 -2.33 12.12 13.45
CA ALA A 38 -3.13 11.06 12.86
C ALA A 38 -2.69 10.84 11.40
N LEU A 39 -2.59 9.58 10.99
CA LEU A 39 -2.28 9.15 9.64
C LEU A 39 -3.30 8.09 9.21
N ARG A 40 -4.04 8.33 8.13
CA ARG A 40 -5.03 7.40 7.59
C ARG A 40 -4.44 6.66 6.40
N VAL A 41 -4.49 5.33 6.43
CA VAL A 41 -3.91 4.48 5.39
C VAL A 41 -5.01 3.61 4.82
N LEU A 42 -5.21 3.71 3.50
CA LEU A 42 -6.16 2.92 2.74
C LEU A 42 -5.39 1.96 1.83
N GLN A 43 -5.62 0.67 1.97
CA GLN A 43 -5.13 -0.33 1.03
C GLN A 43 -6.28 -0.89 0.22
N MET A 44 -6.03 -1.16 -1.06
CA MET A 44 -6.99 -1.80 -1.96
C MET A 44 -6.27 -2.70 -2.97
N ASN A 45 -6.76 -3.92 -3.16
CA ASN A 45 -6.49 -4.74 -4.35
C ASN A 45 -7.63 -4.53 -5.35
N LEU A 46 -7.32 -4.01 -6.55
CA LEU A 46 -8.33 -3.55 -7.49
C LEU A 46 -8.71 -4.56 -8.57
N CYS A 47 -7.99 -5.68 -8.71
CA CYS A 47 -8.18 -6.62 -9.81
C CYS A 47 -8.39 -5.92 -11.17
N ASN A 48 -7.59 -4.89 -11.46
CA ASN A 48 -7.85 -3.95 -12.56
C ASN A 48 -7.08 -4.29 -13.85
N SER A 49 -6.44 -5.47 -13.93
CA SER A 49 -5.68 -5.88 -15.13
C SER A 49 -6.52 -5.96 -16.40
N GLY A 50 -7.83 -6.16 -16.28
CA GLY A 50 -8.69 -6.47 -17.44
C GLY A 50 -8.60 -7.93 -17.90
N ARG A 51 -7.86 -8.78 -17.19
CA ARG A 51 -7.57 -10.18 -17.57
C ARG A 51 -8.06 -11.20 -16.55
N ALA A 52 -8.00 -10.87 -15.26
CA ALA A 52 -8.43 -11.76 -14.18
C ALA A 52 -9.96 -11.88 -14.11
N GLY A 53 -10.47 -13.00 -13.60
CA GLY A 53 -11.90 -13.26 -13.50
C GLY A 53 -12.66 -12.31 -12.56
N CYS A 54 -11.96 -11.66 -11.62
CA CYS A 54 -12.52 -10.63 -10.73
C CYS A 54 -12.64 -9.25 -11.40
N TYR A 55 -12.11 -9.06 -12.61
CA TYR A 55 -12.17 -7.78 -13.29
C TYR A 55 -13.60 -7.42 -13.70
N THR A 56 -14.07 -6.25 -13.27
CA THR A 56 -15.39 -5.72 -13.62
C THR A 56 -15.35 -4.43 -14.43
N GLY A 57 -14.17 -3.82 -14.57
CA GLY A 57 -14.00 -2.47 -15.14
C GLY A 57 -14.49 -1.33 -14.25
N ARG A 58 -14.93 -1.61 -13.01
CA ARG A 58 -15.48 -0.59 -12.08
C ARG A 58 -14.55 -0.25 -10.92
N SER A 59 -13.46 -0.99 -10.71
CA SER A 59 -12.65 -0.90 -9.49
C SER A 59 -11.95 0.44 -9.30
N VAL A 60 -11.49 1.09 -10.38
CA VAL A 60 -10.88 2.43 -10.31
C VAL A 60 -11.90 3.48 -9.87
N THR A 61 -13.13 3.43 -10.39
CA THR A 61 -14.22 4.31 -9.94
C THR A 61 -14.56 4.09 -8.47
N ALA A 62 -14.69 2.83 -8.04
CA ALA A 62 -14.94 2.50 -6.64
C ALA A 62 -13.79 2.95 -5.72
N ALA A 63 -12.54 2.83 -6.18
CA ALA A 63 -11.38 3.32 -5.45
C ALA A 63 -11.39 4.85 -5.30
N ALA A 64 -11.76 5.58 -6.35
CA ALA A 64 -11.91 7.03 -6.30
C ALA A 64 -12.99 7.47 -5.30
N GLU A 65 -14.13 6.77 -5.28
CA GLU A 65 -15.19 6.98 -4.30
C GLU A 65 -14.71 6.73 -2.86
N ALA A 66 -13.99 5.63 -2.63
CA ALA A 66 -13.41 5.31 -1.33
C ALA A 66 -12.39 6.37 -0.88
N ILE A 67 -11.48 6.82 -1.75
CA ILE A 67 -10.53 7.89 -1.43
C ILE A 67 -11.26 9.19 -1.08
N SER A 68 -12.31 9.52 -1.83
CA SER A 68 -13.10 10.73 -1.61
C SER A 68 -13.89 10.71 -0.31
N ALA A 69 -14.47 9.57 0.04
CA ALA A 69 -15.24 9.40 1.27
C ALA A 69 -14.34 9.32 2.51
N GLU A 70 -13.19 8.68 2.40
CA GLU A 70 -12.35 8.34 3.54
C GLU A 70 -11.19 9.30 3.78
N LEU A 71 -10.86 10.16 2.82
CA LEU A 71 -9.81 11.16 2.95
C LEU A 71 -8.48 10.56 3.49
N PRO A 72 -7.97 9.44 2.92
CA PRO A 72 -6.76 8.81 3.42
C PRO A 72 -5.54 9.70 3.19
N ASP A 73 -4.50 9.59 4.01
CA ASP A 73 -3.20 10.26 3.79
C ASP A 73 -2.27 9.40 2.92
N VAL A 74 -2.42 8.07 2.97
CA VAL A 74 -1.65 7.10 2.19
C VAL A 74 -2.61 6.14 1.52
N VAL A 75 -2.41 5.89 0.23
CA VAL A 75 -3.17 4.89 -0.54
C VAL A 75 -2.23 3.85 -1.12
N SER A 76 -2.41 2.59 -0.73
CA SER A 76 -1.72 1.43 -1.27
C SER A 76 -2.64 0.71 -2.27
N LEU A 77 -2.12 0.46 -3.48
CA LEU A 77 -2.88 -0.08 -4.59
C LEU A 77 -2.19 -1.34 -5.11
N ASN A 78 -2.91 -2.46 -5.10
CA ASN A 78 -2.51 -3.68 -5.77
C ASN A 78 -3.36 -3.91 -7.02
N GLU A 79 -2.78 -4.60 -8.00
CA GLU A 79 -3.44 -4.98 -9.24
C GLU A 79 -4.00 -3.80 -10.04
N ILE A 80 -3.18 -2.78 -10.29
CA ILE A 80 -3.60 -1.55 -10.97
C ILE A 80 -2.76 -1.27 -12.23
N CYS A 81 -3.39 -0.64 -13.24
CA CYS A 81 -2.70 -0.14 -14.42
C CYS A 81 -2.05 1.22 -14.14
N ARG A 82 -0.89 1.49 -14.75
CA ARG A 82 -0.09 2.70 -14.50
C ARG A 82 -0.91 4.01 -14.59
N ASP A 83 -1.69 4.19 -15.65
CA ASP A 83 -2.43 5.44 -15.86
C ASP A 83 -3.57 5.63 -14.86
N ASP A 84 -4.14 4.54 -14.35
CA ASP A 84 -5.16 4.61 -13.30
C ASP A 84 -4.57 5.08 -11.96
N VAL A 85 -3.28 4.85 -11.71
CA VAL A 85 -2.59 5.44 -10.54
C VAL A 85 -2.56 6.96 -10.65
N ALA A 86 -2.29 7.51 -11.84
CA ALA A 86 -2.30 8.96 -12.07
C ALA A 86 -3.71 9.55 -11.94
N ALA A 87 -4.75 8.82 -12.34
CA ALA A 87 -6.12 9.22 -12.12
C ALA A 87 -6.45 9.29 -10.61
N LEU A 88 -6.08 8.27 -9.84
CA LEU A 88 -6.31 8.23 -8.39
C LEU A 88 -5.44 9.22 -7.60
N GLU A 89 -4.26 9.56 -8.10
CA GLU A 89 -3.44 10.68 -7.59
C GLU A 89 -4.22 11.99 -7.64
N GLY A 90 -4.88 12.29 -8.76
CA GLY A 90 -5.72 13.48 -8.90
C GLY A 90 -6.88 13.50 -7.90
N VAL A 91 -7.50 12.34 -7.64
CA VAL A 91 -8.56 12.21 -6.62
C VAL A 91 -8.01 12.49 -5.23
N LEU A 92 -6.85 11.91 -4.88
CA LEU A 92 -6.22 12.15 -3.58
C LEU A 92 -5.80 13.62 -3.41
N ALA A 93 -5.32 14.27 -4.48
CA ALA A 93 -4.98 15.69 -4.45
C ALA A 93 -6.21 16.58 -4.24
N ASN A 94 -7.35 16.21 -4.82
CA ASN A 94 -8.59 16.98 -4.68
C ASN A 94 -9.17 16.96 -3.25
N VAL A 95 -8.99 15.85 -2.53
CA VAL A 95 -9.52 15.71 -1.17
C VAL A 95 -8.64 16.35 -0.10
N HIS A 96 -7.39 16.67 -0.44
CA HIS A 96 -6.45 17.36 0.44
C HIS A 96 -6.14 18.76 -0.06
N THR A 97 -6.82 19.77 0.50
CA THR A 97 -6.54 21.17 0.17
C THR A 97 -5.20 21.62 0.76
N GLY A 98 -4.17 21.67 -0.07
CA GLY A 98 -2.83 22.14 0.29
C GLY A 98 -1.81 21.01 0.44
N GLY A 99 -0.54 21.32 0.19
CA GLY A 99 0.52 20.31 0.12
C GLY A 99 0.74 19.78 -1.29
N ALA A 100 1.22 18.55 -1.39
CA ALA A 100 1.39 17.82 -2.64
C ALA A 100 1.05 16.34 -2.44
N VAL A 101 0.70 15.63 -3.52
CA VAL A 101 0.64 14.17 -3.52
C VAL A 101 1.89 13.64 -4.19
N VAL A 102 2.51 12.64 -3.57
CA VAL A 102 3.54 11.82 -4.20
C VAL A 102 2.89 10.56 -4.73
N SER A 103 3.17 10.25 -5.98
CA SER A 103 2.77 9.02 -6.64
C SER A 103 4.00 8.20 -7.01
N ALA A 104 3.94 6.91 -6.72
CA ALA A 104 4.96 5.94 -7.08
C ALA A 104 4.30 4.68 -7.64
N PHE A 105 4.85 4.15 -8.73
CA PHE A 105 4.34 2.94 -9.38
C PHE A 105 5.49 1.97 -9.65
N THR A 106 5.22 0.68 -9.58
CA THR A 106 6.15 -0.36 -10.03
C THR A 106 5.38 -1.43 -10.77
N ALA A 107 5.77 -1.64 -12.02
CA ALA A 107 5.20 -2.69 -12.86
C ALA A 107 5.61 -4.06 -12.33
N ALA A 108 4.66 -5.00 -12.35
CA ALA A 108 4.96 -6.41 -12.22
C ALA A 108 5.73 -6.89 -13.47
N GLY A 109 6.69 -7.78 -13.30
CA GLY A 109 7.37 -8.42 -14.43
C GLY A 109 6.48 -9.48 -15.06
N ASP A 110 6.71 -9.78 -16.34
CA ASP A 110 6.16 -10.94 -17.04
C ASP A 110 7.31 -11.93 -17.28
N ARG A 111 7.33 -13.01 -16.51
CA ARG A 111 8.43 -13.99 -16.53
C ARG A 111 8.58 -14.68 -17.90
N PRO A 112 7.51 -15.08 -18.62
CA PRO A 112 7.66 -15.74 -19.92
C PRO A 112 8.34 -14.86 -20.98
N SER A 113 7.99 -13.58 -21.07
CA SER A 113 8.56 -12.66 -22.06
C SER A 113 9.80 -11.90 -21.57
N GLY A 114 10.04 -11.87 -20.26
CA GLY A 114 11.04 -11.01 -19.64
C GLY A 114 10.70 -9.51 -19.66
N SER A 115 9.47 -9.15 -20.06
CA SER A 115 8.98 -7.77 -20.11
C SER A 115 8.17 -7.42 -18.84
N VAL A 116 7.33 -6.38 -18.91
CA VAL A 116 6.36 -6.07 -17.85
C VAL A 116 5.03 -6.75 -18.14
N THR A 117 4.30 -7.15 -17.10
CA THR A 117 2.91 -7.56 -17.21
C THR A 117 2.08 -6.37 -17.68
N GLN A 118 1.16 -6.61 -18.62
CA GLN A 118 0.31 -5.56 -19.18
C GLN A 118 -1.16 -5.76 -18.86
N CYS A 119 -1.82 -4.64 -18.56
CA CYS A 119 -3.27 -4.53 -18.57
C CYS A 119 -3.84 -4.81 -19.96
N ARG A 120 -5.16 -5.05 -20.03
CA ARG A 120 -5.89 -5.29 -21.28
C ARG A 120 -5.80 -4.12 -22.26
N ASN A 121 -5.64 -2.90 -21.76
CA ASN A 121 -5.45 -1.68 -22.56
C ASN A 121 -3.99 -1.47 -23.01
N GLY A 122 -3.07 -2.38 -22.70
CA GLY A 122 -1.65 -2.29 -23.07
C GLY A 122 -0.77 -1.55 -22.06
N GLU A 123 -1.34 -0.94 -21.03
CA GLU A 123 -0.56 -0.25 -20.00
C GLU A 123 0.18 -1.22 -19.08
N PRO A 124 1.34 -0.84 -18.51
CA PRO A 124 1.97 -1.63 -17.47
C PRO A 124 1.04 -1.84 -16.28
N TYR A 125 0.99 -3.08 -15.81
CA TYR A 125 0.23 -3.53 -14.66
C TYR A 125 1.15 -3.72 -13.46
N GLY A 126 0.70 -3.40 -12.25
CA GLY A 126 1.49 -3.62 -11.05
C GLY A 126 0.88 -3.03 -9.79
N ILE A 127 1.72 -2.38 -8.99
CA ILE A 127 1.37 -1.79 -7.70
C ILE A 127 1.63 -0.29 -7.68
N GLY A 128 0.79 0.46 -6.95
CA GLY A 128 0.87 1.90 -6.81
C GLY A 128 0.84 2.34 -5.34
N LEU A 129 1.54 3.42 -5.04
CA LEU A 129 1.56 4.06 -3.72
C LEU A 129 1.36 5.56 -3.88
N LEU A 130 0.32 6.09 -3.24
CA LEU A 130 0.04 7.52 -3.16
C LEU A 130 0.24 7.99 -1.73
N THR A 131 0.84 9.16 -1.54
CA THR A 131 1.06 9.75 -0.21
C THR A 131 0.87 11.26 -0.24
N HIS A 132 -0.01 11.77 0.60
CA HIS A 132 -0.16 13.21 0.81
C HIS A 132 0.97 13.76 1.69
N LEU A 133 1.61 14.82 1.20
CA LEU A 133 2.62 15.59 1.91
C LEU A 133 2.05 16.96 2.26
N LYS A 134 2.06 17.30 3.55
CA LYS A 134 1.50 18.57 4.05
C LYS A 134 2.14 19.83 3.46
N ALA A 135 3.39 19.75 3.01
CA ALA A 135 4.08 20.83 2.32
C ALA A 135 4.64 20.33 1.00
N ALA A 136 4.38 21.05 -0.09
CA ALA A 136 4.78 20.65 -1.44
C ALA A 136 6.32 20.56 -1.61
N SER A 137 7.08 21.32 -0.83
CA SER A 137 8.55 21.30 -0.83
C SER A 137 9.14 20.21 0.07
N THR A 138 8.33 19.31 0.63
CA THR A 138 8.82 18.25 1.52
C THR A 138 9.68 17.27 0.72
N PRO A 139 10.96 17.06 1.08
CA PRO A 139 11.80 16.12 0.36
C PRO A 139 11.31 14.68 0.59
N TYR A 140 11.38 13.87 -0.46
CA TYR A 140 11.07 12.45 -0.41
C TYR A 140 11.99 11.66 -1.34
N THR A 141 12.09 10.35 -1.11
CA THR A 141 12.73 9.42 -2.03
C THR A 141 11.80 8.26 -2.34
N VAL A 142 11.88 7.74 -3.56
CA VAL A 142 11.16 6.53 -3.99
C VAL A 142 12.18 5.41 -4.21
N ARG A 143 11.84 4.23 -3.72
CA ARG A 143 12.60 2.99 -3.94
C ARG A 143 11.63 1.90 -4.35
N SER A 144 12.02 1.07 -5.30
CA SER A 144 11.21 -0.04 -5.77
C SER A 144 12.07 -1.19 -6.27
N GLY A 145 11.44 -2.34 -6.48
CA GLY A 145 12.09 -3.50 -7.07
C GLY A 145 11.16 -4.67 -7.32
N ILE A 146 11.70 -5.66 -8.02
CA ILE A 146 11.14 -7.00 -8.18
C ILE A 146 11.76 -7.91 -7.12
N TYR A 147 10.98 -8.79 -6.52
CA TYR A 147 11.53 -9.75 -5.55
C TYR A 147 12.53 -10.72 -6.21
N PRO A 148 13.62 -11.08 -5.52
CA PRO A 148 14.55 -12.08 -6.03
C PRO A 148 13.93 -13.49 -6.06
N THR A 149 13.04 -13.79 -5.11
CA THR A 149 12.26 -15.04 -5.09
C THR A 149 10.94 -14.82 -5.80
N GLN A 150 10.66 -15.61 -6.83
CA GLN A 150 9.44 -15.54 -7.64
C GLN A 150 8.77 -16.91 -7.71
N ASP A 151 7.45 -16.92 -7.88
CA ASP A 151 6.71 -18.17 -8.10
C ASP A 151 6.83 -18.58 -9.56
N VAL A 152 7.43 -19.74 -9.82
CA VAL A 152 7.63 -20.25 -11.18
C VAL A 152 6.34 -20.78 -11.82
N SER A 153 5.26 -20.92 -11.06
CA SER A 153 3.94 -21.31 -11.56
C SER A 153 3.11 -20.10 -11.98
N ASP A 154 3.50 -18.90 -11.53
CA ASP A 154 2.88 -17.63 -11.89
C ASP A 154 3.69 -17.00 -13.06
N PRO A 155 3.05 -16.54 -14.15
CA PRO A 155 3.74 -15.70 -15.12
C PRO A 155 4.07 -14.31 -14.55
N GLU A 156 3.28 -13.80 -13.61
CA GLU A 156 3.45 -12.47 -13.02
C GLU A 156 4.55 -12.49 -11.94
N GLN A 157 5.53 -11.59 -12.06
CA GLN A 157 6.53 -11.37 -11.03
C GLN A 157 6.08 -10.33 -10.03
N ARG A 158 6.31 -10.62 -8.75
CA ARG A 158 5.90 -9.80 -7.62
C ARG A 158 6.91 -8.68 -7.34
N ALA A 159 6.39 -7.53 -6.93
CA ALA A 159 7.13 -6.28 -6.79
C ALA A 159 6.86 -5.60 -5.44
N TRP A 160 7.67 -4.60 -5.12
CA TRP A 160 7.48 -3.70 -3.99
C TRP A 160 7.83 -2.26 -4.38
N VAL A 161 7.18 -1.29 -3.73
CA VAL A 161 7.50 0.14 -3.86
C VAL A 161 7.34 0.84 -2.52
N CYS A 162 8.27 1.74 -2.21
CA CYS A 162 8.30 2.51 -0.99
C CYS A 162 8.56 4.00 -1.26
N VAL A 163 7.86 4.85 -0.52
CA VAL A 163 8.10 6.29 -0.41
C VAL A 163 8.69 6.58 0.98
N HIS A 164 9.82 7.28 1.02
CA HIS A 164 10.47 7.69 2.27
C HIS A 164 10.47 9.20 2.39
N VAL A 165 9.86 9.71 3.45
CA VAL A 165 9.84 11.11 3.86
C VAL A 165 10.65 11.24 5.15
N PRO A 166 11.84 11.86 5.11
CA PRO A 166 12.75 11.88 6.24
C PRO A 166 12.09 12.35 7.54
N ARG A 167 12.24 11.55 8.61
CA ARG A 167 11.73 11.82 9.97
C ARG A 167 10.20 11.93 10.08
N ALA A 168 9.46 11.62 9.02
CA ALA A 168 8.00 11.77 9.00
C ALA A 168 7.30 10.44 8.73
N LEU A 169 7.64 9.76 7.63
CA LEU A 169 6.94 8.55 7.19
C LEU A 169 7.81 7.72 6.25
N HIS A 170 7.79 6.41 6.41
CA HIS A 170 8.25 5.45 5.41
C HIS A 170 7.08 4.54 5.03
N ALA A 171 6.44 4.81 3.88
CA ALA A 171 5.30 4.04 3.40
C ALA A 171 5.76 3.03 2.35
N CYS A 172 5.30 1.78 2.44
CA CYS A 172 5.59 0.73 1.47
C CYS A 172 4.30 0.00 1.06
N THR A 173 4.27 -0.48 -0.18
CA THR A 173 3.27 -1.43 -0.67
C THR A 173 3.91 -2.55 -1.45
N THR A 174 3.23 -3.69 -1.46
CA THR A 174 3.59 -4.89 -2.20
C THR A 174 2.35 -5.72 -2.51
N HIS A 175 2.49 -6.65 -3.45
CA HIS A 175 1.55 -7.74 -3.71
C HIS A 175 2.38 -9.03 -3.80
N LEU A 176 2.17 -9.97 -2.88
CA LEU A 176 2.98 -11.19 -2.78
C LEU A 176 2.39 -12.33 -3.62
N ALA A 177 3.15 -13.41 -3.80
CA ALA A 177 2.75 -14.54 -4.64
C ALA A 177 1.45 -15.21 -4.17
N ALA A 178 0.47 -15.34 -5.06
CA ALA A 178 -0.83 -15.95 -4.74
C ALA A 178 -0.83 -17.48 -4.81
N THR A 179 0.00 -18.08 -5.65
CA THR A 179 -0.03 -19.53 -5.94
C THR A 179 0.95 -20.35 -5.10
N SER A 180 1.82 -19.71 -4.32
CA SER A 180 2.78 -20.38 -3.45
C SER A 180 2.99 -19.61 -2.14
N LEU A 181 2.39 -20.12 -1.07
CA LEU A 181 2.50 -19.50 0.26
C LEU A 181 3.95 -19.47 0.79
N THR A 182 4.78 -20.44 0.41
CA THR A 182 6.21 -20.45 0.76
C THR A 182 6.96 -19.32 0.06
N VAL A 183 6.67 -19.07 -1.22
CA VAL A 183 7.25 -17.93 -1.95
C VAL A 183 6.74 -16.61 -1.39
N ALA A 184 5.44 -16.51 -1.09
CA ALA A 184 4.87 -15.32 -0.46
C ALA A 184 5.57 -15.01 0.87
N LEU A 185 5.76 -16.02 1.73
CA LEU A 185 6.49 -15.84 3.00
C LEU A 185 7.94 -15.38 2.77
N ALA A 186 8.65 -15.96 1.80
CA ALA A 186 10.02 -15.55 1.46
C ALA A 186 10.09 -14.10 0.95
N GLN A 187 9.11 -13.67 0.14
CA GLN A 187 9.00 -12.29 -0.34
C GLN A 187 8.68 -11.32 0.82
N CYS A 188 7.81 -11.73 1.75
CA CYS A 188 7.52 -10.97 2.96
C CYS A 188 8.79 -10.74 3.80
N HIS A 189 9.54 -11.81 4.09
CA HIS A 189 10.84 -11.72 4.76
C HIS A 189 11.81 -10.80 4.01
N HIS A 190 11.91 -10.93 2.68
CA HIS A 190 12.80 -10.07 1.91
C HIS A 190 12.44 -8.58 2.08
N LEU A 191 11.16 -8.23 2.06
CA LEU A 191 10.74 -6.84 2.23
C LEU A 191 11.04 -6.32 3.65
N LEU A 192 10.67 -7.08 4.68
CA LEU A 192 10.75 -6.64 6.08
C LEU A 192 12.16 -6.78 6.69
N ASP A 193 12.92 -7.80 6.30
CA ASP A 193 14.25 -8.09 6.87
C ASP A 193 15.40 -7.53 6.03
N THR A 194 15.18 -7.26 4.73
CA THR A 194 16.23 -6.78 3.83
C THR A 194 15.96 -5.38 3.30
N VAL A 195 14.85 -5.18 2.58
CA VAL A 195 14.56 -3.93 1.85
C VAL A 195 14.33 -2.76 2.81
N VAL A 196 13.36 -2.88 3.72
CA VAL A 196 13.02 -1.81 4.68
C VAL A 196 14.23 -1.42 5.54
N PRO A 197 15.00 -2.37 6.13
CA PRO A 197 16.22 -2.05 6.87
C PRO A 197 17.32 -1.41 6.00
N ALA A 198 17.46 -1.79 4.73
CA ALA A 198 18.42 -1.16 3.82
C ALA A 198 18.06 0.29 3.49
N ILE A 199 16.77 0.57 3.24
CA ILE A 199 16.30 1.94 3.02
C ILE A 199 16.53 2.78 4.28
N ARG A 200 16.15 2.25 5.46
CA ARG A 200 16.39 2.91 6.76
C ARG A 200 17.87 3.25 6.99
N ARG A 201 18.79 2.34 6.68
CA ARG A 201 20.24 2.58 6.83
C ARG A 201 20.75 3.68 5.89
N SER A 202 20.23 3.73 4.67
CA SER A 202 20.68 4.70 3.65
C SER A 202 20.02 6.07 3.74
N SER A 203 18.76 6.13 4.17
CA SER A 203 17.91 7.34 4.14
C SER A 203 17.58 7.89 5.52
N GLY A 204 17.93 7.16 6.58
CA GLY A 204 17.57 7.47 7.95
C GLY A 204 16.27 6.80 8.38
N TYR A 205 16.00 6.88 9.67
CA TYR A 205 14.80 6.32 10.26
C TYR A 205 13.57 7.23 10.06
N ALA A 206 12.44 6.61 9.73
CA ALA A 206 11.11 7.18 9.85
C ALA A 206 10.12 6.08 10.28
N PRO A 207 9.03 6.43 10.99
CA PRO A 207 7.96 5.50 11.30
C PRO A 207 7.49 4.80 10.02
N THR A 208 7.49 3.47 10.03
CA THR A 208 7.25 2.68 8.82
C THR A 208 5.84 2.13 8.82
N VAL A 209 5.17 2.22 7.67
CA VAL A 209 3.89 1.57 7.41
C VAL A 209 4.00 0.79 6.11
N LEU A 210 3.70 -0.50 6.17
CA LEU A 210 3.60 -1.38 5.02
C LEU A 210 2.16 -1.82 4.87
N SER A 211 1.60 -1.73 3.66
CA SER A 211 0.28 -2.29 3.41
C SER A 211 0.13 -2.86 2.01
N GLY A 212 -0.55 -4.00 1.89
CA GLY A 212 -0.79 -4.66 0.63
C GLY A 212 -1.54 -5.98 0.79
N ASP A 213 -1.85 -6.60 -0.33
CA ASP A 213 -2.30 -7.99 -0.40
C ASP A 213 -1.08 -8.92 -0.27
N LEU A 214 -0.98 -9.58 0.89
CA LEU A 214 0.18 -10.41 1.19
C LEU A 214 -0.03 -11.86 0.80
N ASN A 215 -1.21 -12.26 0.31
CA ASN A 215 -1.53 -13.66 0.01
C ASN A 215 -1.17 -14.65 1.13
N LEU A 216 -1.10 -14.16 2.38
CA LEU A 216 -0.81 -14.88 3.60
C LEU A 216 -1.95 -14.58 4.57
N ARG A 217 -2.29 -15.52 5.43
CA ARG A 217 -3.32 -15.29 6.47
C ARG A 217 -2.68 -15.41 7.84
N HIS A 218 -3.30 -14.78 8.83
CA HIS A 218 -2.91 -14.92 10.24
C HIS A 218 -3.26 -16.32 10.82
N ASP A 219 -4.29 -16.98 10.29
CA ASP A 219 -4.86 -18.22 10.84
C ASP A 219 -4.49 -19.47 10.03
N ARG A 220 -3.53 -19.36 9.11
CA ARG A 220 -3.11 -20.44 8.21
C ARG A 220 -1.60 -20.56 8.23
N SER A 221 -1.09 -21.77 7.97
CA SER A 221 0.34 -22.01 7.78
C SER A 221 0.72 -21.89 6.29
N PRO A 222 1.79 -21.16 5.93
CA PRO A 222 2.55 -20.25 6.79
C PRO A 222 1.72 -19.03 7.23
N ASP A 223 1.95 -18.61 8.47
CA ASP A 223 1.26 -17.48 9.10
C ASP A 223 1.97 -16.18 8.69
N VAL A 224 1.21 -15.15 8.32
CA VAL A 224 1.77 -13.82 8.00
C VAL A 224 2.65 -13.26 9.13
N ARG A 225 2.37 -13.61 10.39
CA ARG A 225 3.17 -13.20 11.55
C ARG A 225 4.57 -13.81 11.54
N SER A 226 4.79 -14.91 10.82
CA SER A 226 6.10 -15.55 10.73
C SER A 226 7.15 -14.69 10.02
N CYS A 227 6.74 -13.73 9.18
CA CYS A 227 7.65 -12.77 8.55
C CYS A 227 7.64 -11.38 9.19
N MET A 228 6.85 -11.16 10.24
CA MET A 228 6.78 -9.87 10.92
C MET A 228 7.88 -9.71 11.96
N PRO A 229 8.56 -8.55 12.00
CA PRO A 229 9.39 -8.21 13.15
C PRO A 229 8.53 -8.23 14.44
N PRO A 230 9.06 -8.74 15.57
CA PRO A 230 8.28 -8.95 16.80
C PRO A 230 7.64 -7.69 17.39
N ASP A 231 8.19 -6.52 17.08
CA ASP A 231 7.75 -5.21 17.57
C ASP A 231 6.78 -4.50 16.62
N TYR A 232 6.46 -5.09 15.47
CA TYR A 232 5.52 -4.51 14.53
C TYR A 232 4.07 -4.75 14.98
N LEU A 233 3.24 -3.73 14.81
CA LEU A 233 1.79 -3.83 14.94
C LEU A 233 1.16 -4.29 13.62
N ARG A 234 0.01 -4.96 13.69
CA ARG A 234 -0.71 -5.49 12.53
C ARG A 234 -2.22 -5.28 12.64
N VAL A 235 -2.85 -4.96 11.52
CA VAL A 235 -4.30 -5.16 11.28
C VAL A 235 -4.52 -5.85 9.93
N ASP A 236 -5.70 -6.41 9.71
CA ASP A 236 -6.09 -7.10 8.47
C ASP A 236 -7.58 -6.91 8.15
N ASP A 237 -7.99 -7.39 6.99
CA ASP A 237 -9.38 -7.47 6.53
C ASP A 237 -10.08 -8.80 6.87
N GLY A 238 -9.47 -9.64 7.72
CA GLY A 238 -9.89 -11.02 7.98
C GLY A 238 -9.47 -12.02 6.90
N ALA A 239 -8.76 -11.57 5.86
CA ALA A 239 -8.35 -12.36 4.71
C ALA A 239 -6.87 -12.13 4.35
N LEU A 240 -6.59 -11.50 3.21
CA LEU A 240 -5.26 -11.44 2.59
C LEU A 240 -4.65 -10.03 2.61
N GLN A 241 -5.45 -9.00 2.92
CA GLN A 241 -4.97 -7.63 2.98
C GLN A 241 -4.48 -7.32 4.38
N HIS A 242 -3.26 -6.81 4.46
CA HIS A 242 -2.63 -6.47 5.73
C HIS A 242 -2.12 -5.04 5.75
N LEU A 243 -2.11 -4.48 6.95
CA LEU A 243 -1.32 -3.31 7.28
C LEU A 243 -0.42 -3.64 8.48
N MET A 244 0.86 -3.28 8.35
CA MET A 244 1.87 -3.45 9.37
C MET A 244 2.53 -2.10 9.66
N ALA A 245 2.89 -1.85 10.91
CA ALA A 245 3.56 -0.62 11.30
C ALA A 245 4.63 -0.84 12.38
N THR A 246 5.66 0.00 12.42
CA THR A 246 6.69 -0.02 13.47
C THR A 246 6.12 0.30 14.85
N ALA A 247 6.83 -0.09 15.91
CA ALA A 247 6.39 0.03 17.30
C ALA A 247 6.12 1.48 17.79
N ASP A 248 6.67 2.48 17.10
CA ASP A 248 6.46 3.92 17.39
C ASP A 248 5.20 4.49 16.71
N VAL A 249 4.45 3.63 16.02
CA VAL A 249 3.12 3.89 15.49
C VAL A 249 2.11 3.17 16.37
N THR A 250 1.02 3.85 16.73
CA THR A 250 -0.15 3.20 17.34
C THR A 250 -1.24 3.04 16.29
N ILE A 251 -1.83 1.86 16.20
CA ILE A 251 -3.03 1.64 15.39
C ILE A 251 -4.25 1.90 16.28
N CYS A 252 -5.00 2.97 15.98
CA CYS A 252 -6.19 3.34 16.76
C CYS A 252 -7.38 2.44 16.40
N CYS A 253 -7.66 2.34 15.10
CA CYS A 253 -8.79 1.57 14.59
C CYS A 253 -8.55 1.15 13.14
N SER A 254 -9.24 0.09 12.73
CA SER A 254 -9.28 -0.37 11.35
C SER A 254 -10.67 -0.87 10.99
N ARG A 255 -11.00 -0.84 9.71
CA ARG A 255 -12.23 -1.43 9.16
C ARG A 255 -12.08 -1.74 7.69
N SER A 256 -12.87 -2.71 7.23
CA SER A 256 -13.06 -2.97 5.81
C SER A 256 -14.02 -1.95 5.19
N ILE A 257 -13.79 -1.63 3.92
CA ILE A 257 -14.63 -0.80 3.07
C ILE A 257 -15.18 -1.71 1.97
N GLY A 258 -16.50 -1.77 1.84
CA GLY A 258 -17.13 -2.52 0.76
C GLY A 258 -16.83 -1.88 -0.58
N MET A 259 -16.30 -2.66 -1.53
CA MET A 259 -16.01 -2.20 -2.89
C MET A 259 -17.17 -2.48 -3.86
N HIS A 260 -18.37 -2.78 -3.34
CA HIS A 260 -19.61 -2.99 -4.11
C HIS A 260 -19.48 -3.95 -5.31
N GLY A 261 -18.67 -5.00 -5.14
CA GLY A 261 -18.39 -6.00 -6.18
C GLY A 261 -17.65 -5.42 -7.40
N ALA A 262 -16.94 -4.31 -7.25
CA ALA A 262 -16.07 -3.76 -8.29
C ALA A 262 -14.73 -4.51 -8.39
N THR A 263 -14.32 -5.11 -7.29
CA THR A 263 -13.20 -6.04 -7.09
C THR A 263 -13.68 -7.14 -6.13
N ASP A 264 -12.96 -8.25 -6.03
CA ASP A 264 -13.20 -9.34 -5.09
C ASP A 264 -12.56 -9.13 -3.70
N HIS A 265 -11.88 -8.01 -3.51
CA HIS A 265 -11.37 -7.58 -2.21
C HIS A 265 -12.14 -6.38 -1.65
N PRO A 266 -12.30 -6.28 -0.32
CA PRO A 266 -12.63 -5.00 0.29
C PRO A 266 -11.45 -4.02 0.14
N GLY A 267 -11.66 -2.76 0.52
CA GLY A 267 -10.57 -1.89 0.93
C GLY A 267 -10.29 -2.05 2.43
N LEU A 268 -9.04 -1.91 2.86
CA LEU A 268 -8.66 -1.90 4.28
C LEU A 268 -8.24 -0.49 4.68
N LEU A 269 -9.03 0.14 5.57
CA LEU A 269 -8.69 1.45 6.14
C LEU A 269 -8.22 1.29 7.58
N ALA A 270 -7.06 1.88 7.88
CA ALA A 270 -6.57 2.03 9.25
C ALA A 270 -6.31 3.50 9.59
N THR A 271 -6.60 3.89 10.83
CA THR A 271 -6.16 5.17 11.39
C THR A 271 -5.03 4.91 12.38
N LEU A 272 -3.90 5.55 12.11
CA LEU A 272 -2.65 5.42 12.83
C LEU A 272 -2.35 6.72 13.56
N THR A 273 -1.53 6.61 14.60
CA THR A 273 -1.05 7.74 15.39
C THR A 273 0.46 7.61 15.48
N ILE A 274 1.17 8.63 14.99
CA ILE A 274 2.63 8.66 14.99
C ILE A 274 3.08 9.58 16.13
N GLU A 275 3.74 9.00 17.14
CA GLU A 275 4.30 9.78 18.24
C GLU A 275 5.53 10.55 17.78
N GLY A 276 5.35 11.85 17.54
CA GLY A 276 6.45 12.72 17.13
C GLY A 276 7.32 13.16 18.31
N ARG A 277 8.51 12.56 18.52
CA ARG A 277 9.61 13.36 19.09
C ARG A 277 10.06 14.37 18.03
N ARG A 278 9.60 15.62 18.09
CA ARG A 278 10.10 16.68 17.20
C ARG A 278 11.35 17.35 17.77
N PRO A 279 12.44 17.44 16.98
CA PRO A 279 13.30 18.62 17.02
C PRO A 279 12.86 19.58 15.91
N GLY A 280 12.37 20.78 16.26
CA GLY A 280 12.44 21.94 15.37
C GLY A 280 11.23 22.31 14.49
N TRP A 281 9.98 22.14 14.94
CA TRP A 281 8.83 22.76 14.25
C TRP A 281 8.27 23.92 15.08
N THR A 282 8.50 25.16 14.64
CA THR A 282 7.92 26.39 15.20
C THR A 282 6.41 26.47 14.91
N ARG A 283 5.64 26.84 15.94
CA ARG A 283 4.17 26.89 15.91
C ARG A 283 3.65 28.02 15.01
N SER A 284 2.56 27.74 14.30
CA SER A 284 1.42 28.67 14.24
C SER A 284 0.09 27.90 14.30
N HIS A 285 -0.80 28.46 15.12
CA HIS A 285 -2.24 28.21 15.27
C HIS A 285 -2.79 27.04 16.11
N SER A 286 -3.94 27.40 16.70
CA SER A 286 -4.62 26.90 17.90
C SER A 286 -5.23 25.52 17.71
N ALA A 287 -5.08 24.66 18.72
CA ALA A 287 -5.69 23.34 18.75
C ALA A 287 -7.13 23.43 19.27
N GLY A 288 -8.09 22.93 18.49
CA GLY A 288 -9.40 22.53 18.99
C GLY A 288 -9.32 21.24 19.81
N PRO A 289 -10.40 20.86 20.52
CA PRO A 289 -10.43 19.67 21.37
C PRO A 289 -10.26 18.38 20.56
N LEU A 290 -9.48 17.44 21.10
CA LEU A 290 -9.28 16.10 20.54
C LEU A 290 -10.59 15.29 20.61
N PRO A 291 -10.89 14.45 19.60
CA PRO A 291 -11.99 13.52 19.67
C PRO A 291 -11.74 12.45 20.75
N ALA A 292 -12.83 12.00 21.39
CA ALA A 292 -12.79 10.95 22.40
C ALA A 292 -12.27 9.63 21.82
N PRO A 293 -11.56 8.80 22.63
CA PRO A 293 -11.12 7.48 22.19
C PRO A 293 -12.34 6.62 21.82
N CYS A 294 -12.29 6.04 20.62
CA CYS A 294 -13.29 5.08 20.18
C CYS A 294 -13.28 3.88 21.13
N ARG A 295 -14.40 3.63 21.80
CA ARG A 295 -14.64 2.34 22.44
C ARG A 295 -14.65 1.28 21.33
N SER A 296 -13.83 0.26 21.46
CA SER A 296 -13.87 -0.93 20.62
C SER A 296 -15.28 -1.52 20.70
N ALA A 297 -16.12 -1.23 19.72
CA ALA A 297 -17.30 -2.04 19.49
C ALA A 297 -16.77 -3.40 19.01
N ALA A 298 -17.14 -4.47 19.71
CA ALA A 298 -16.99 -5.81 19.17
C ALA A 298 -17.70 -5.82 17.82
N VAL A 299 -16.92 -5.87 16.74
CA VAL A 299 -17.46 -6.07 15.40
C VAL A 299 -17.89 -7.52 15.37
N ASP A 300 -19.20 -7.76 15.34
CA ASP A 300 -19.74 -9.03 14.88
C ASP A 300 -19.21 -9.24 13.46
N GLN A 301 -18.21 -10.11 13.33
CA GLN A 301 -17.74 -10.58 12.04
C GLN A 301 -18.93 -11.27 11.36
N PRO A 302 -19.45 -10.76 10.24
CA PRO A 302 -20.39 -11.56 9.46
C PRO A 302 -19.65 -12.82 9.03
N ALA A 303 -20.27 -13.98 9.29
CA ALA A 303 -19.76 -15.27 8.88
C ALA A 303 -19.27 -15.21 7.43
N ALA A 304 -18.03 -15.63 7.21
CA ALA A 304 -17.37 -15.65 5.91
C ALA A 304 -18.35 -16.16 4.82
N ALA A 305 -18.82 -15.25 3.97
CA ALA A 305 -19.47 -15.64 2.73
C ALA A 305 -18.42 -16.42 1.94
N GLY A 306 -18.64 -17.72 1.78
CA GLY A 306 -17.66 -18.65 1.24
C GLY A 306 -17.07 -18.15 -0.07
N TYR A 307 -15.74 -17.94 -0.06
CA TYR A 307 -14.96 -17.88 -1.28
C TYR A 307 -15.22 -19.16 -2.06
N ARG A 308 -16.04 -19.09 -3.11
CA ARG A 308 -16.16 -20.15 -4.10
C ARG A 308 -14.84 -20.21 -4.86
N THR A 309 -13.99 -21.16 -4.49
CA THR A 309 -12.93 -21.65 -5.38
C THR A 309 -13.60 -22.15 -6.67
N MET A 310 -13.48 -21.39 -7.77
CA MET A 310 -13.78 -21.94 -9.09
C MET A 310 -12.69 -22.96 -9.42
N ARG A 311 -13.05 -24.25 -9.31
CA ARG A 311 -12.26 -25.35 -9.88
C ARG A 311 -12.20 -25.13 -11.39
N ALA A 312 -11.01 -24.91 -11.93
CA ALA A 312 -10.77 -25.02 -13.35
C ALA A 312 -10.96 -26.50 -13.76
N THR A 313 -12.11 -26.81 -14.37
CA THR A 313 -12.29 -28.07 -15.10
C THR A 313 -11.50 -28.01 -16.39
N ALA A 314 -10.40 -28.78 -16.46
CA ALA A 314 -9.76 -29.13 -17.71
C ALA A 314 -10.72 -29.98 -18.57
N PRO A 315 -10.73 -29.83 -19.91
CA PRO A 315 -11.53 -30.70 -20.76
C PRO A 315 -10.89 -32.09 -20.81
N LEU A 316 -11.67 -33.09 -20.40
CA LEU A 316 -11.47 -34.49 -20.75
C LEU A 316 -11.48 -34.62 -22.27
N LYS A 317 -10.35 -35.02 -22.85
CA LYS A 317 -10.30 -35.54 -24.21
C LYS A 317 -10.81 -36.98 -24.17
N ASP A 318 -11.90 -37.23 -24.88
CA ASP A 318 -12.36 -38.56 -25.22
C ASP A 318 -11.28 -39.32 -26.00
N THR A 319 -10.81 -40.41 -25.42
CA THR A 319 -10.13 -41.49 -26.14
C THR A 319 -11.13 -42.62 -26.38
N SER A 320 -11.71 -42.67 -27.58
CA SER A 320 -12.34 -43.87 -28.10
C SER A 320 -11.33 -44.61 -28.98
N CYS A 321 -10.85 -45.76 -28.51
CA CYS A 321 -10.18 -46.75 -29.33
C CYS A 321 -11.24 -47.59 -30.06
N THR A 322 -11.19 -47.63 -31.38
CA THR A 322 -11.67 -48.77 -32.18
C THR A 322 -10.81 -48.90 -33.44
N ASP A 323 -10.07 -50.00 -33.48
CA ASP A 323 -9.68 -50.84 -34.61
C ASP A 323 -9.38 -50.24 -36.00
N GLY A 324 -8.11 -50.42 -36.41
CA GLY A 324 -7.81 -51.45 -37.39
C GLY A 324 -7.73 -51.08 -38.87
N ARG A 325 -6.48 -51.11 -39.37
CA ARG A 325 -5.98 -51.39 -40.75
C ARG A 325 -5.43 -50.20 -41.53
N GLY A 326 -4.22 -50.41 -42.07
CA GLY A 326 -3.77 -49.75 -43.29
C GLY A 326 -2.30 -49.37 -43.30
N CYS A 327 -1.44 -50.28 -43.76
CA CYS A 327 -0.06 -50.00 -44.14
C CYS A 327 0.01 -48.95 -45.26
N GLY A 328 1.07 -48.14 -45.26
CA GLY A 328 1.40 -47.26 -46.39
C GLY A 328 2.63 -46.41 -46.12
N ALA A 329 3.82 -46.99 -46.34
CA ALA A 329 5.06 -46.24 -46.42
C ALA A 329 5.10 -45.42 -47.73
N SER A 330 5.60 -44.18 -47.68
CA SER A 330 6.50 -43.67 -48.74
C SER A 330 7.24 -42.41 -48.30
N SER A 331 8.54 -42.51 -48.52
CA SER A 331 9.59 -41.51 -48.42
C SER A 331 9.49 -40.49 -49.55
N ALA A 332 9.78 -39.22 -49.31
CA ALA A 332 10.50 -38.39 -50.28
C ALA A 332 11.10 -37.15 -49.59
N ARG A 333 12.43 -37.06 -49.74
CA ARG A 333 13.24 -35.86 -49.51
C ARG A 333 12.95 -34.84 -50.60
N HIS A 334 13.02 -33.55 -50.28
CA HIS A 334 13.74 -32.59 -51.12
C HIS A 334 14.28 -31.42 -50.29
N ARG A 335 15.37 -30.87 -50.83
CA ARG A 335 16.39 -30.00 -50.27
C ARG A 335 16.37 -28.69 -51.08
N ALA A 336 16.83 -27.59 -50.47
CA ALA A 336 17.30 -26.34 -51.10
C ALA A 336 16.19 -25.44 -51.70
N THR A 337 16.22 -24.10 -51.68
CA THR A 337 17.32 -23.12 -51.51
C THR A 337 16.71 -21.71 -51.29
N ASP A 338 17.56 -20.80 -50.82
CA ASP A 338 17.43 -19.34 -50.69
C ASP A 338 16.61 -18.61 -51.76
N THR A 339 15.92 -17.52 -51.40
CA THR A 339 16.14 -16.15 -51.92
C THR A 339 15.31 -15.10 -51.16
N MET A 340 15.96 -14.02 -50.69
CA MET A 340 15.36 -12.68 -50.49
C MET A 340 15.85 -11.81 -51.66
N PRO A 341 15.00 -10.94 -52.25
CA PRO A 341 15.10 -9.52 -51.89
C PRO A 341 13.80 -8.69 -52.04
N GLY A 342 13.80 -7.49 -51.46
CA GLY A 342 13.30 -6.29 -52.16
C GLY A 342 11.92 -5.73 -51.81
N SER A 343 11.93 -4.76 -50.90
CA SER A 343 11.17 -3.47 -50.89
C SER A 343 10.17 -3.16 -52.03
N THR A 344 8.94 -2.72 -51.70
CA THR A 344 8.46 -1.31 -51.77
C THR A 344 6.93 -1.19 -51.58
N SER A 345 6.55 -0.13 -50.86
CA SER A 345 5.35 0.74 -51.03
C SER A 345 3.95 0.14 -51.19
N SER A 346 3.05 0.43 -50.23
CA SER A 346 1.87 1.28 -50.48
C SER A 346 1.05 1.53 -49.21
N ILE A 347 0.81 2.82 -48.95
CA ILE A 347 -0.17 3.36 -47.99
C ILE A 347 -1.57 3.24 -48.61
N PRO A 348 -2.63 3.02 -47.80
CA PRO A 348 -3.80 3.85 -48.00
C PRO A 348 -4.30 4.51 -46.71
N SER A 349 -4.44 5.83 -46.85
CA SER A 349 -5.31 6.74 -46.12
C SER A 349 -6.70 6.16 -45.87
N SER A 350 -7.18 6.23 -44.62
CA SER A 350 -8.61 6.39 -44.33
C SER A 350 -8.79 7.37 -43.18
N ARG A 351 -9.53 8.45 -43.47
CA ARG A 351 -9.96 9.49 -42.53
C ARG A 351 -11.21 9.01 -41.76
N PRO A 352 -11.48 9.63 -40.58
CA PRO A 352 -12.49 9.16 -39.63
C PRO A 352 -13.91 9.63 -39.99
N ALA A 353 -14.90 8.80 -39.65
CA ALA A 353 -16.30 9.18 -39.63
C ALA A 353 -16.64 9.90 -38.32
N ASN A 354 -17.20 11.11 -38.46
CA ASN A 354 -17.85 11.90 -37.43
C ASN A 354 -19.08 11.16 -36.88
N CYS A 355 -19.25 11.13 -35.56
CA CYS A 355 -20.55 10.92 -34.94
C CYS A 355 -20.92 12.13 -34.08
N SER A 356 -22.08 12.65 -34.42
CA SER A 356 -22.64 13.93 -34.02
C SER A 356 -23.18 13.94 -32.60
N VAL A 357 -23.07 15.12 -32.01
CA VAL A 357 -23.70 15.58 -30.77
C VAL A 357 -25.23 15.49 -30.86
N LEU A 358 -25.87 14.87 -29.87
CA LEU A 358 -27.30 15.05 -29.59
C LEU A 358 -27.47 15.70 -28.21
N ARG A 359 -27.81 16.99 -28.25
CA ARG A 359 -28.31 17.81 -27.15
C ARG A 359 -29.83 17.61 -27.03
N ALA A 360 -30.33 17.37 -25.83
CA ALA A 360 -31.68 17.75 -25.38
C ALA A 360 -31.54 18.18 -23.91
N ARG A 361 -31.44 19.48 -23.60
CA ARG A 361 -32.53 20.44 -23.29
C ARG A 361 -33.58 19.91 -22.30
N ASN A 362 -33.35 20.29 -21.04
CA ASN A 362 -34.37 20.53 -20.01
C ASN A 362 -35.43 21.53 -20.48
N LEU A 363 -36.66 21.45 -19.94
CA LEU A 363 -37.49 22.54 -19.40
C LEU A 363 -38.71 21.95 -18.63
N PRO A 364 -39.40 22.72 -17.76
CA PRO A 364 -39.99 22.26 -16.50
C PRO A 364 -41.53 22.21 -16.46
N SER A 365 -42.08 21.54 -15.44
CA SER A 365 -43.08 22.04 -14.48
C SER A 365 -43.24 21.03 -13.35
#